data_AF-A0A9R0J298-F1
#
_entry.id   AF-A0A9R0J298-F1
#
_cell.length_a   1.000
_cell.length_b   1.000
_cell.length_c   1.000
_cell.angle_alpha   90.00
_cell.angle_beta   90.00
_cell.angle_gamma   90.00
#
_symmetry.space_group_name_H-M   'P 1'
#
loop_
_entity.id
_entity.type
_entity.pdbx_description
1 polymer ?
#
loop_
_entity_poly.entity_id
_entity_poly.type
_entity_poly.pdbx_seq_one_letter_code
_entity_poly.pdbx_strand_id
1 'polypeptide(L)'
;MTEQFKGLELKEKELNERIRYLEIKEKGTRMTLKKIIDCVHRFVPDPAYLVLKMIRCLYGLLKSGSVSKEFYSSNCIALSKTVMNKTSLGVSVRNDAMKFSIVWKCFLIKQGDDTDPMDVFSFLFFLGSFGLKSLCDKLELLTLFGELYIKTEVPFSGQDNLLRHMFGSEKKFSGHIQYLIKWEKHIIAVAFICIFEMEDTFPPVPLLKTCLKGIRKRAREMVKKGSDAATKNDAISMELSSLTTVLKCISKFKLESSFSPAPLELRVNQLEKEMEENTNAESSLTGKDNLSNSENKGSGVALPDIDQPHLVIRKKHALSSIESQNQGKRLKVDGSHRSIS
;
A
#
# COMPACT_ATOMS: atom_id res chain seq x y z
N MET A 1 25.17 -21.31 -36.81
CA MET A 1 25.07 -20.59 -35.52
C MET A 1 25.42 -19.10 -35.63
N THR A 2 26.19 -18.68 -36.64
CA THR A 2 26.77 -17.33 -36.78
C THR A 2 25.87 -16.30 -37.47
N GLU A 3 24.96 -16.70 -38.36
CA GLU A 3 24.08 -15.76 -39.07
C GLU A 3 22.88 -15.28 -38.24
N GLN A 4 22.30 -16.14 -37.41
CA GLN A 4 21.21 -15.73 -36.50
C GLN A 4 21.69 -14.72 -35.45
N PHE A 5 22.92 -14.86 -34.95
CA PHE A 5 23.54 -13.91 -34.02
C PHE A 5 23.82 -12.55 -34.68
N LYS A 6 24.36 -12.55 -35.92
CA LYS A 6 24.54 -11.30 -36.69
C LYS A 6 23.20 -10.61 -37.00
N GLY A 7 22.16 -11.38 -37.30
CA GLY A 7 20.81 -10.85 -37.51
C GLY A 7 20.19 -10.25 -36.24
N LEU A 8 20.50 -10.81 -35.07
CA LEU A 8 20.11 -10.27 -33.76
C LEU A 8 20.86 -8.98 -33.42
N GLU A 9 22.17 -8.91 -33.65
CA GLU A 9 22.98 -7.70 -33.47
C GLU A 9 22.53 -6.55 -34.39
N LEU A 10 22.20 -6.86 -35.64
CA LEU A 10 21.72 -5.86 -36.60
C LEU A 10 20.36 -5.28 -36.17
N LYS A 11 19.44 -6.16 -35.75
CA LYS A 11 18.12 -5.77 -35.22
C LYS A 11 18.24 -5.00 -33.90
N GLU A 12 19.23 -5.34 -33.08
CA GLU A 12 19.57 -4.60 -31.86
C GLU A 12 20.09 -3.20 -32.17
N LYS A 13 20.95 -3.04 -33.18
CA LYS A 13 21.47 -1.73 -33.59
C LYS A 13 20.34 -0.85 -34.15
N GLU A 14 19.48 -1.41 -35.00
CA GLU A 14 18.31 -0.72 -35.55
C GLU A 14 17.31 -0.31 -34.46
N LEU A 15 17.13 -1.16 -33.43
CA LEU A 15 16.30 -0.83 -32.28
C LEU A 15 16.90 0.30 -31.44
N ASN A 16 18.20 0.25 -31.16
CA ASN A 16 18.89 1.28 -30.39
C ASN A 16 18.86 2.63 -31.13
N GLU A 17 19.01 2.64 -32.45
CA GLU A 17 18.82 3.85 -33.26
C GLU A 17 17.38 4.35 -33.25
N ARG A 18 16.38 3.47 -33.28
CA ARG A 18 14.96 3.87 -33.16
C ARG A 18 14.64 4.42 -31.77
N ILE A 19 15.20 3.84 -30.70
CA ILE A 19 15.06 4.38 -29.34
C ILE A 19 15.69 5.77 -29.25
N ARG A 20 16.89 5.95 -29.82
CA ARG A 20 17.56 7.26 -29.88
C ARG A 20 16.80 8.28 -30.73
N TYR A 21 16.24 7.87 -31.86
CA TYR A 21 15.38 8.72 -32.69
C TYR A 21 14.09 9.16 -31.97
N LEU A 22 13.62 8.36 -31.01
CA LEU A 22 12.45 8.67 -30.20
C LEU A 22 12.70 9.70 -29.10
N GLU A 23 13.96 9.92 -28.72
CA GLU A 23 14.39 11.00 -27.80
C GLU A 23 14.10 12.39 -28.36
N ILE A 24 13.96 12.53 -29.69
CA ILE A 24 13.91 13.83 -30.38
C ILE A 24 12.48 14.38 -30.58
N LYS A 25 11.42 13.58 -30.39
CA LYS A 25 10.04 14.02 -30.76
C LYS A 25 9.00 13.76 -29.66
N GLU A 26 8.95 14.66 -28.70
CA GLU A 26 8.13 14.63 -27.47
C GLU A 26 6.60 14.72 -27.65
N LYS A 27 6.06 14.56 -28.87
CA LYS A 27 4.60 14.55 -29.10
C LYS A 27 4.05 13.26 -29.75
N GLY A 28 4.88 12.24 -29.97
CA GLY A 28 4.52 11.00 -30.71
C GLY A 28 4.65 9.67 -29.95
N THR A 29 5.01 9.69 -28.67
CA THR A 29 5.56 8.57 -27.90
C THR A 29 4.65 7.34 -27.78
N ARG A 30 3.33 7.52 -27.56
CA ARG A 30 2.38 6.39 -27.41
C ARG A 30 2.21 5.58 -28.71
N MET A 31 2.27 6.25 -29.86
CA MET A 31 2.12 5.63 -31.18
C MET A 31 3.35 4.83 -31.58
N THR A 32 4.54 5.23 -31.12
CA THR A 32 5.77 4.49 -31.39
C THR A 32 6.02 3.35 -30.42
N LEU A 33 5.61 3.44 -29.15
CA LEU A 33 5.66 2.30 -28.23
C LEU A 33 4.81 1.13 -28.76
N LYS A 34 3.62 1.43 -29.30
CA LYS A 34 2.80 0.42 -29.98
C LYS A 34 3.54 -0.24 -31.14
N LYS A 35 4.23 0.55 -31.99
CA LYS A 35 5.06 0.01 -33.08
C LYS A 35 6.23 -0.85 -32.56
N ILE A 36 6.83 -0.47 -31.44
CA ILE A 36 7.90 -1.24 -30.78
C ILE A 36 7.35 -2.56 -30.23
N ILE A 37 6.23 -2.53 -29.50
CA ILE A 37 5.53 -3.71 -28.97
C ILE A 37 5.08 -4.61 -30.12
N ASP A 38 4.52 -4.05 -31.19
CA ASP A 38 4.12 -4.78 -32.40
C ASP A 38 5.33 -5.43 -33.12
N CYS A 39 6.50 -4.81 -33.05
CA CYS A 39 7.75 -5.34 -33.59
C CYS A 39 8.32 -6.46 -32.70
N VAL A 40 8.28 -6.29 -31.37
CA VAL A 40 8.61 -7.33 -30.37
C VAL A 40 7.76 -8.57 -30.60
N HIS A 41 6.45 -8.39 -30.82
CA HIS A 41 5.52 -9.48 -31.07
C HIS A 41 5.74 -10.18 -32.42
N ARG A 42 6.17 -9.47 -33.47
CA ARG A 42 6.29 -10.03 -34.82
C ARG A 42 7.64 -10.69 -35.15
N PHE A 43 8.74 -10.28 -34.54
CA PHE A 43 10.08 -10.57 -35.11
C PHE A 43 11.13 -11.15 -34.15
N VAL A 44 10.76 -11.46 -32.90
CA VAL A 44 11.74 -11.74 -31.82
C VAL A 44 11.55 -13.13 -31.22
N PRO A 45 12.58 -13.99 -31.23
CA PRO A 45 12.53 -15.34 -30.65
C PRO A 45 12.31 -15.35 -29.13
N ASP A 46 12.81 -14.33 -28.42
CA ASP A 46 12.66 -14.16 -26.97
C ASP A 46 12.09 -12.77 -26.60
N PRO A 47 10.75 -12.64 -26.50
CA PRO A 47 10.10 -11.39 -26.12
C PRO A 47 10.49 -10.89 -24.71
N ALA A 48 10.80 -11.79 -23.78
CA ALA A 48 11.13 -11.42 -22.40
C ALA A 48 12.53 -10.78 -22.32
N TYR A 49 13.50 -11.31 -23.06
CA TYR A 49 14.81 -10.69 -23.22
C TYR A 49 14.69 -9.25 -23.74
N LEU A 50 13.88 -9.05 -24.80
CA LEU A 50 13.75 -7.75 -25.42
C LEU A 50 13.04 -6.73 -24.51
N VAL A 51 11.96 -7.15 -23.84
CA VAL A 51 11.25 -6.31 -22.87
C VAL A 51 12.20 -5.89 -21.74
N LEU A 52 12.98 -6.81 -21.19
CA LEU A 52 13.97 -6.50 -20.16
C LEU A 52 14.99 -5.48 -20.66
N LYS A 53 15.50 -5.67 -21.89
CA LYS A 53 16.46 -4.76 -22.50
C LYS A 53 15.88 -3.35 -22.66
N MET A 54 14.66 -3.23 -23.16
CA MET A 54 13.98 -1.94 -23.30
C MET A 54 13.78 -1.23 -21.96
N ILE A 55 13.32 -1.96 -20.93
CA ILE A 55 13.15 -1.41 -19.58
C ILE A 55 14.50 -0.88 -19.06
N ARG A 56 15.59 -1.62 -19.26
CA ARG A 56 16.94 -1.18 -18.85
C ARG A 56 17.42 0.04 -19.62
N CYS A 57 17.15 0.13 -20.92
CA CYS A 57 17.44 1.32 -21.71
C CYS A 57 16.66 2.54 -21.18
N LEU A 58 15.36 2.39 -20.96
CA LEU A 58 14.52 3.44 -20.39
C LEU A 58 15.00 3.87 -18.99
N TYR A 59 15.47 2.93 -18.17
CA TYR A 59 16.05 3.23 -16.87
C TYR A 59 17.36 4.03 -16.98
N GLY A 60 18.19 3.73 -18.00
CA GLY A 60 19.36 4.54 -18.33
C GLY A 60 18.98 5.99 -18.67
N LEU A 61 17.93 6.16 -19.49
CA LEU A 61 17.39 7.48 -19.84
C LEU A 61 16.78 8.22 -18.65
N LEU A 62 16.13 7.49 -17.73
CA LEU A 62 15.63 8.06 -16.49
C LEU A 62 16.79 8.61 -15.66
N LYS A 63 17.88 7.86 -15.54
CA LYS A 63 19.07 8.29 -14.79
C LYS A 63 19.81 9.48 -15.39
N SER A 64 19.80 9.62 -16.72
CA SER A 64 20.37 10.80 -17.38
C SER A 64 19.46 12.03 -17.33
N GLY A 65 18.25 11.91 -16.76
CA GLY A 65 17.24 12.96 -16.76
C GLY A 65 16.58 13.19 -18.12
N SER A 66 16.78 12.27 -19.07
CA SER A 66 16.26 12.38 -20.44
C SER A 66 14.78 12.03 -20.55
N VAL A 67 14.23 11.30 -19.58
CA VAL A 67 12.79 10.99 -19.48
C VAL A 67 12.30 11.19 -18.05
N SER A 68 11.02 11.50 -17.89
CA SER A 68 10.39 11.65 -16.57
C SER A 68 10.15 10.29 -15.89
N LYS A 69 9.92 10.32 -14.55
CA LYS A 69 9.57 9.12 -13.77
C LYS A 69 8.24 8.52 -14.24
N GLU A 70 7.24 9.36 -14.50
CA GLU A 70 5.92 8.96 -14.97
C GLU A 70 6.00 8.27 -16.33
N PHE A 71 6.86 8.81 -17.22
CA PHE A 71 7.14 8.19 -18.51
C PHE A 71 7.77 6.82 -18.33
N TYR A 72 8.81 6.71 -17.50
CA TYR A 72 9.47 5.44 -17.22
C TYR A 72 8.49 4.41 -16.64
N SER A 73 7.77 4.75 -15.59
CA SER A 73 6.85 3.85 -14.89
C SER A 73 5.70 3.38 -15.77
N SER A 74 5.07 4.29 -16.54
CA SER A 74 4.00 3.94 -17.48
C SER A 74 4.47 2.96 -18.56
N ASN A 75 5.65 3.19 -19.14
CA ASN A 75 6.21 2.32 -20.16
C ASN A 75 6.68 0.97 -19.59
N CYS A 76 7.24 0.96 -18.38
CA CYS A 76 7.62 -0.28 -17.70
C CYS A 76 6.43 -1.19 -17.45
N ILE A 77 5.29 -0.64 -17.02
CA ILE A 77 4.05 -1.40 -16.85
C ILE A 77 3.58 -1.96 -18.19
N ALA A 78 3.51 -1.12 -19.23
CA ALA A 78 3.06 -1.53 -20.56
C ALA A 78 3.92 -2.64 -21.16
N LEU A 79 5.25 -2.51 -21.08
CA LEU A 79 6.21 -3.50 -21.57
C LEU A 79 6.14 -4.79 -20.76
N SER A 80 6.14 -4.71 -19.43
CA SER A 80 6.06 -5.89 -18.55
C SER A 80 4.77 -6.68 -18.76
N LYS A 81 3.65 -6.00 -19.04
CA LYS A 81 2.36 -6.65 -19.33
C LYS A 81 2.42 -7.60 -20.53
N THR A 82 3.29 -7.34 -21.50
CA THR A 82 3.44 -8.21 -22.68
C THR A 82 4.03 -9.59 -22.36
N VAL A 83 4.69 -9.73 -21.21
CA VAL A 83 5.39 -10.97 -20.80
C VAL A 83 4.79 -11.64 -19.56
N MET A 84 3.83 -11.00 -18.90
CA MET A 84 3.24 -11.45 -17.62
C MET A 84 2.62 -12.86 -17.65
N ASN A 85 2.09 -13.30 -18.80
CA ASN A 85 1.45 -14.62 -18.95
C ASN A 85 2.30 -15.62 -19.76
N LYS A 86 3.59 -15.33 -19.98
CA LYS A 86 4.48 -16.24 -20.72
C LYS A 86 4.95 -17.35 -19.77
N THR A 87 4.57 -18.60 -20.08
CA THR A 87 4.76 -19.77 -19.21
C THR A 87 6.22 -20.21 -19.02
N SER A 88 7.15 -19.73 -19.84
CA SER A 88 8.58 -20.05 -19.70
C SER A 88 9.47 -18.85 -20.03
N LEU A 89 9.86 -18.09 -19.01
CA LEU A 89 11.01 -17.19 -19.13
C LEU A 89 12.30 -18.02 -19.14
N GLY A 90 13.17 -17.77 -20.12
CA GLY A 90 14.50 -18.35 -20.15
C GLY A 90 15.27 -18.04 -18.87
N VAL A 91 15.99 -19.03 -18.32
CA VAL A 91 16.74 -18.91 -17.06
C VAL A 91 17.70 -17.73 -17.09
N SER A 92 18.38 -17.51 -18.23
CA SER A 92 19.28 -16.37 -18.43
C SER A 92 18.57 -15.01 -18.27
N VAL A 93 17.41 -14.84 -18.93
CA VAL A 93 16.61 -13.61 -18.85
C VAL A 93 16.12 -13.36 -17.43
N ARG A 94 15.67 -14.41 -16.73
CA ARG A 94 15.23 -14.31 -15.33
C ARG A 94 16.38 -13.84 -14.43
N ASN A 95 17.58 -14.38 -14.62
CA ASN A 95 18.76 -13.99 -13.83
C ASN A 95 19.16 -12.54 -14.08
N ASP A 96 19.11 -12.07 -15.33
CA ASP A 96 19.41 -10.67 -15.64
C ASP A 96 18.32 -9.71 -15.15
N ALA A 97 17.05 -10.13 -15.21
CA ALA A 97 15.94 -9.41 -14.61
C ALA A 97 16.09 -9.31 -13.09
N MET A 98 16.55 -10.39 -12.44
CA MET A 98 16.85 -10.41 -11.01
C MET A 98 17.95 -9.42 -10.66
N LYS A 99 19.10 -9.44 -11.35
CA LYS A 99 20.18 -8.47 -11.12
C LYS A 99 19.68 -7.03 -11.26
N PHE A 100 18.88 -6.76 -12.30
CA PHE A 100 18.32 -5.44 -12.53
C PHE A 100 17.32 -5.03 -11.44
N SER A 101 16.45 -5.94 -10.99
CA SER A 101 15.49 -5.65 -9.93
C SER A 101 16.15 -5.22 -8.62
N ILE A 102 17.32 -5.76 -8.30
CA ILE A 102 18.09 -5.34 -7.11
C ILE A 102 18.55 -3.89 -7.27
N VAL A 103 19.10 -3.53 -8.43
CA VAL A 103 19.52 -2.15 -8.73
C VAL A 103 18.33 -1.19 -8.65
N TRP A 104 17.19 -1.58 -9.20
CA TRP A 104 15.99 -0.75 -9.20
C TRP A 104 15.40 -0.62 -7.77
N LYS A 105 15.33 -1.71 -7.00
CA LYS A 105 14.88 -1.66 -5.61
C LYS A 105 15.73 -0.70 -4.78
N CYS A 106 17.06 -0.76 -4.92
CA CYS A 106 17.96 0.19 -4.25
C CYS A 106 17.73 1.65 -4.68
N PHE A 107 17.34 1.88 -5.94
CA PHE A 107 16.97 3.21 -6.42
C PHE A 107 15.68 3.71 -5.77
N LEU A 108 14.67 2.86 -5.61
CA LEU A 108 13.43 3.23 -4.92
C LEU A 108 13.69 3.51 -3.43
N ILE A 109 14.46 2.67 -2.75
CA ILE A 109 14.81 2.88 -1.33
C ILE A 109 15.49 4.23 -1.11
N LYS A 110 16.36 4.66 -2.03
CA LYS A 110 17.04 5.96 -1.95
C LYS A 110 16.10 7.16 -2.09
N GLN A 111 14.92 7.00 -2.67
CA GLN A 111 13.93 8.07 -2.76
C GLN A 111 13.16 8.25 -1.44
N GLY A 112 13.16 7.25 -0.55
CA GLY A 112 12.51 7.35 0.75
C GLY A 112 10.99 7.55 0.64
N ASP A 113 10.45 8.38 1.52
CA ASP A 113 9.01 8.62 1.66
C ASP A 113 8.39 9.38 0.47
N ASP A 114 9.21 10.03 -0.37
CA ASP A 114 8.79 10.73 -1.59
C ASP A 114 8.65 9.80 -2.81
N THR A 115 8.74 8.49 -2.61
CA THR A 115 8.60 7.53 -3.71
C THR A 115 7.17 7.53 -4.24
N ASP A 116 7.01 7.84 -5.52
CA ASP A 116 5.70 7.86 -6.17
C ASP A 116 5.05 6.46 -6.17
N PRO A 117 3.74 6.32 -5.82
CA PRO A 117 3.05 5.04 -5.86
C PRO A 117 3.11 4.32 -7.21
N MET A 118 3.17 5.06 -8.33
CA MET A 118 3.32 4.48 -9.67
C MET A 118 4.71 3.88 -9.88
N ASP A 119 5.75 4.43 -9.26
CA ASP A 119 7.11 3.86 -9.30
C ASP A 119 7.18 2.53 -8.54
N VAL A 120 6.52 2.46 -7.37
CA VAL A 120 6.39 1.20 -6.63
C VAL A 120 5.55 0.19 -7.42
N PHE A 121 4.43 0.63 -8.01
CA PHE A 121 3.55 -0.23 -8.79
C PHE A 121 4.25 -0.76 -10.05
N SER A 122 5.01 0.07 -10.77
CA SER A 122 5.74 -0.36 -11.96
C SER A 122 6.82 -1.39 -11.63
N PHE A 123 7.50 -1.24 -10.48
CA PHE A 123 8.44 -2.22 -9.97
C PHE A 123 7.77 -3.55 -9.58
N LEU A 124 6.64 -3.51 -8.84
CA LEU A 124 5.89 -4.74 -8.52
C LEU A 124 5.39 -5.45 -9.79
N PHE A 125 4.94 -4.67 -10.78
CA PHE A 125 4.48 -5.21 -12.05
C PHE A 125 5.61 -5.91 -12.80
N PHE A 126 6.82 -5.32 -12.79
CA PHE A 126 8.03 -5.94 -13.31
C PHE A 126 8.35 -7.26 -12.58
N LEU A 127 8.35 -7.27 -11.24
CA LEU A 127 8.61 -8.48 -10.46
C LEU A 127 7.62 -9.60 -10.77
N GLY A 128 6.33 -9.27 -10.83
CA GLY A 128 5.28 -10.23 -11.19
C GLY A 128 5.50 -10.79 -12.60
N SER A 129 5.78 -9.92 -13.57
CA SER A 129 5.89 -10.31 -14.97
C SER A 129 7.12 -11.16 -15.29
N PHE A 130 8.22 -10.95 -14.57
CA PHE A 130 9.45 -11.76 -14.70
C PHE A 130 9.50 -12.96 -13.74
N GLY A 131 8.43 -13.21 -12.99
CA GLY A 131 8.36 -14.33 -12.05
C GLY A 131 9.36 -14.21 -10.89
N LEU A 132 9.66 -12.99 -10.46
CA LEU A 132 10.67 -12.66 -9.45
C LEU A 132 10.08 -12.45 -8.04
N LYS A 133 8.87 -12.96 -7.79
CA LYS A 133 8.19 -12.76 -6.50
C LYS A 133 8.98 -13.26 -5.28
N SER A 134 9.87 -14.24 -5.45
CA SER A 134 10.71 -14.77 -4.37
C SER A 134 11.84 -13.83 -3.94
N LEU A 135 12.07 -12.73 -4.65
CA LEU A 135 13.10 -11.74 -4.32
C LEU A 135 12.70 -10.87 -3.13
N CYS A 136 11.41 -10.66 -2.93
CA CYS A 136 10.88 -9.88 -1.83
C CYS A 136 10.24 -10.83 -0.82
N ASP A 137 10.40 -10.51 0.46
CA ASP A 137 9.69 -11.26 1.49
C ASP A 137 8.17 -11.13 1.30
N LYS A 138 7.42 -12.17 1.67
CA LYS A 138 5.98 -12.18 1.53
C LYS A 138 5.32 -10.99 2.26
N LEU A 139 5.79 -10.67 3.47
CA LEU A 139 5.29 -9.55 4.27
C LEU A 139 5.61 -8.22 3.59
N GLU A 140 6.81 -8.09 3.02
CA GLU A 140 7.23 -6.90 2.26
C GLU A 140 6.29 -6.66 1.09
N LEU A 141 6.05 -7.67 0.26
CA LEU A 141 5.17 -7.54 -0.90
C LEU A 141 3.73 -7.19 -0.48
N LEU A 142 3.15 -7.88 0.50
CA LEU A 142 1.80 -7.57 0.98
C LEU A 142 1.71 -6.15 1.53
N THR A 143 2.75 -5.68 2.22
CA THR A 143 2.85 -4.31 2.73
C THR A 143 2.84 -3.31 1.57
N LEU A 144 3.68 -3.51 0.54
CA LEU A 144 3.73 -2.63 -0.63
C LEU A 144 2.38 -2.56 -1.36
N PHE A 145 1.71 -3.70 -1.59
CA PHE A 145 0.37 -3.69 -2.20
C PHE A 145 -0.64 -2.94 -1.34
N GLY A 146 -0.65 -3.18 -0.03
CA GLY A 146 -1.57 -2.49 0.88
C GLY A 146 -1.35 -0.99 0.92
N GLU A 147 -0.09 -0.56 0.97
CA GLU A 147 0.25 0.85 0.89
C GLU A 147 -0.19 1.48 -0.43
N LEU A 148 -0.04 0.79 -1.56
CA LEU A 148 -0.57 1.26 -2.83
C LEU A 148 -2.08 1.47 -2.77
N TYR A 149 -2.83 0.53 -2.20
CA TYR A 149 -4.27 0.70 -2.06
C TYR A 149 -4.62 1.87 -1.14
N ILE A 150 -3.91 2.07 -0.04
CA ILE A 150 -4.20 3.18 0.89
C ILE A 150 -3.82 4.54 0.30
N LYS A 151 -2.68 4.63 -0.38
CA LYS A 151 -2.10 5.91 -0.87
C LYS A 151 -2.71 6.38 -2.19
N THR A 152 -3.26 5.49 -3.00
CA THR A 152 -3.90 5.85 -4.28
C THR A 152 -5.40 6.07 -4.07
N GLU A 153 -6.02 7.02 -4.77
CA GLU A 153 -7.49 7.15 -4.76
C GLU A 153 -8.11 6.03 -5.60
N VAL A 154 -7.68 5.94 -6.87
CA VAL A 154 -8.13 4.94 -7.84
C VAL A 154 -7.08 3.84 -7.97
N PRO A 155 -7.44 2.55 -7.85
CA PRO A 155 -6.52 1.44 -8.08
C PRO A 155 -5.90 1.51 -9.48
N PHE A 156 -4.61 1.18 -9.58
CA PHE A 156 -3.95 1.16 -10.87
C PHE A 156 -4.50 0.03 -11.76
N SER A 157 -4.56 0.27 -13.07
CA SER A 157 -5.04 -0.73 -14.02
C SER A 157 -4.22 -2.02 -13.92
N GLY A 158 -4.89 -3.14 -13.63
CA GLY A 158 -4.25 -4.45 -13.48
C GLY A 158 -3.62 -4.74 -12.12
N GLN A 159 -3.81 -3.87 -11.12
CA GLN A 159 -3.31 -4.08 -9.75
C GLN A 159 -3.86 -5.38 -9.13
N ASP A 160 -5.17 -5.62 -9.21
CA ASP A 160 -5.78 -6.83 -8.66
C ASP A 160 -5.34 -8.09 -9.40
N ASN A 161 -5.16 -8.00 -10.73
CA ASN A 161 -4.63 -9.10 -11.53
C ASN A 161 -3.19 -9.43 -11.15
N LEU A 162 -2.36 -8.40 -10.95
CA LEU A 162 -0.98 -8.56 -10.48
C LEU A 162 -0.93 -9.19 -9.09
N LEU A 163 -1.77 -8.71 -8.17
CA LEU A 163 -1.85 -9.23 -6.81
C LEU A 163 -2.29 -10.71 -6.82
N ARG A 164 -3.32 -11.07 -7.60
CA ARG A 164 -3.75 -12.47 -7.79
C ARG A 164 -2.66 -13.32 -8.43
N HIS A 165 -1.94 -12.78 -9.41
CA HIS A 165 -0.81 -13.47 -10.03
C HIS A 165 0.31 -13.78 -9.02
N MET A 166 0.62 -12.84 -8.13
CA MET A 166 1.70 -13.02 -7.14
C MET A 166 1.29 -13.92 -5.97
N PHE A 167 0.06 -13.79 -5.47
CA PHE A 167 -0.40 -14.38 -4.20
C PHE A 167 -1.48 -15.46 -4.32
N GLY A 168 -2.02 -15.65 -5.52
CA GLY A 168 -3.03 -16.66 -5.84
C GLY A 168 -4.47 -16.15 -5.75
N SER A 169 -5.42 -17.08 -5.72
CA SER A 169 -6.86 -16.84 -5.72
C SER A 169 -7.37 -16.22 -4.42
N GLU A 170 -8.60 -15.68 -4.47
CA GLU A 170 -9.28 -15.06 -3.33
C GLU A 170 -9.32 -15.89 -2.04
N LYS A 171 -9.55 -17.20 -2.17
CA LYS A 171 -9.55 -18.14 -1.02
C LYS A 171 -8.25 -18.10 -0.20
N LYS A 172 -7.14 -17.66 -0.78
CA LYS A 172 -5.85 -17.52 -0.09
C LYS A 172 -5.71 -16.19 0.66
N PHE A 173 -6.52 -15.17 0.36
CA PHE A 173 -6.42 -13.86 1.02
C PHE A 173 -6.80 -13.91 2.49
N SER A 174 -7.71 -14.80 2.92
CA SER A 174 -7.94 -15.04 4.36
C SER A 174 -6.65 -15.37 5.10
N GLY A 175 -5.84 -16.30 4.55
CA GLY A 175 -4.54 -16.66 5.13
C GLY A 175 -3.51 -15.53 5.06
N HIS A 176 -3.56 -14.69 4.02
CA HIS A 176 -2.69 -13.51 3.92
C HIS A 176 -3.09 -12.41 4.92
N ILE A 177 -4.38 -12.20 5.17
CA ILE A 177 -4.92 -11.28 6.19
C ILE A 177 -4.50 -11.76 7.58
N GLN A 178 -4.70 -13.04 7.91
CA GLN A 178 -4.23 -13.62 9.18
C GLN A 178 -2.72 -13.45 9.36
N TYR A 179 -1.95 -13.63 8.28
CA TYR A 179 -0.51 -13.42 8.29
C TYR A 179 -0.14 -11.96 8.58
N LEU A 180 -0.83 -10.99 7.97
CA LEU A 180 -0.64 -9.56 8.23
C LEU A 180 -0.97 -9.18 9.68
N ILE A 181 -2.07 -9.72 10.23
CA ILE A 181 -2.47 -9.50 11.62
C ILE A 181 -1.41 -10.06 12.58
N LYS A 182 -0.93 -11.29 12.33
CA LYS A 182 0.14 -11.92 13.13
C LYS A 182 1.42 -11.08 13.18
N TRP A 183 1.75 -10.41 12.09
CA TRP A 183 2.92 -9.52 11.98
C TRP A 183 2.62 -8.05 12.33
N GLU A 184 1.51 -7.80 13.02
CA GLU A 184 1.06 -6.49 13.49
C GLU A 184 0.85 -5.44 12.38
N LYS A 185 0.74 -5.85 11.12
CA LYS A 185 0.43 -4.99 9.97
C LYS A 185 -1.08 -4.72 9.86
N HIS A 186 -1.67 -4.25 10.96
CA HIS A 186 -3.12 -4.10 11.11
C HIS A 186 -3.76 -3.18 10.08
N ILE A 187 -3.16 -2.02 9.77
CA ILE A 187 -3.74 -1.08 8.79
C ILE A 187 -3.73 -1.65 7.38
N ILE A 188 -2.68 -2.40 7.04
CA ILE A 188 -2.58 -3.13 5.78
C ILE A 188 -3.62 -4.25 5.74
N ALA A 189 -3.80 -4.99 6.83
CA ALA A 189 -4.84 -6.01 6.94
C ALA A 189 -6.24 -5.40 6.71
N VAL A 190 -6.55 -4.26 7.33
CA VAL A 190 -7.82 -3.53 7.12
C VAL A 190 -8.03 -3.17 5.66
N ALA A 191 -7.00 -2.64 4.98
CA ALA A 191 -7.10 -2.35 3.56
C ALA A 191 -7.47 -3.59 2.74
N PHE A 192 -6.77 -4.71 2.96
CA PHE A 192 -7.09 -5.98 2.28
C PHE A 192 -8.50 -6.46 2.60
N ILE A 193 -8.93 -6.38 3.86
CA ILE A 193 -10.27 -6.77 4.27
C ILE A 193 -11.33 -6.01 3.47
N CYS A 194 -11.20 -4.68 3.37
CA CYS A 194 -12.17 -3.86 2.65
C CYS A 194 -12.13 -4.03 1.13
N ILE A 195 -10.94 -4.27 0.56
CA ILE A 195 -10.79 -4.51 -0.89
C ILE A 195 -11.39 -5.85 -1.31
N PHE A 196 -11.27 -6.85 -0.46
CA PHE A 196 -11.73 -8.21 -0.73
C PHE A 196 -13.07 -8.54 -0.08
N GLU A 197 -13.76 -7.54 0.47
CA GLU A 197 -15.10 -7.65 1.07
C GLU A 197 -15.14 -8.77 2.14
N MET A 198 -14.15 -8.79 3.04
CA MET A 198 -13.99 -9.83 4.07
C MET A 198 -14.36 -9.35 5.48
N GLU A 199 -15.14 -8.29 5.61
CA GLU A 199 -15.50 -7.63 6.87
C GLU A 199 -16.24 -8.57 7.83
N ASP A 200 -17.08 -9.46 7.30
CA ASP A 200 -17.83 -10.44 8.09
C ASP A 200 -16.91 -11.43 8.82
N THR A 201 -15.79 -11.79 8.18
CA THR A 201 -14.81 -12.72 8.76
C THR A 201 -13.79 -11.99 9.62
N PHE A 202 -13.41 -10.79 9.20
CA PHE A 202 -12.39 -9.98 9.86
C PHE A 202 -12.92 -8.57 10.08
N PRO A 203 -13.62 -8.30 11.19
CA PRO A 203 -14.17 -6.98 11.47
C PRO A 203 -13.06 -5.91 11.50
N PRO A 204 -13.14 -4.84 10.68
CA PRO A 204 -12.10 -3.80 10.60
C PRO A 204 -11.88 -3.03 11.92
N VAL A 205 -12.97 -2.74 12.64
CA VAL A 205 -12.94 -1.84 13.82
C VAL A 205 -12.02 -2.36 14.94
N PRO A 206 -12.09 -3.64 15.38
CA PRO A 206 -11.13 -4.19 16.33
C PRO A 206 -9.66 -4.08 15.88
N LEU A 207 -9.39 -4.25 14.59
CA LEU A 207 -8.03 -4.14 14.04
C LEU A 207 -7.55 -2.68 14.04
N LEU A 208 -8.41 -1.72 13.71
CA LEU A 208 -8.12 -0.29 13.82
C LEU A 208 -7.79 0.11 15.26
N LYS A 209 -8.60 -0.32 16.24
CA LYS A 209 -8.33 -0.09 17.67
C LYS A 209 -6.98 -0.67 18.09
N THR A 210 -6.66 -1.89 17.64
CA THR A 210 -5.39 -2.55 17.94
C THR A 210 -4.20 -1.82 17.29
N CYS A 211 -4.37 -1.38 16.05
CA CYS A 211 -3.38 -0.55 15.35
C CYS A 211 -3.05 0.73 16.13
N LEU A 212 -4.07 1.47 16.57
CA LEU A 212 -3.90 2.71 17.33
C LEU A 212 -3.24 2.48 18.69
N LYS A 213 -3.58 1.40 19.39
CA LYS A 213 -2.89 0.99 20.63
C LYS A 213 -1.40 0.73 20.35
N GLY A 214 -1.08 0.05 19.25
CA GLY A 214 0.29 -0.23 18.81
C GLY A 214 1.08 1.03 18.44
N ILE A 215 0.47 1.97 17.70
CA ILE A 215 1.09 3.27 17.35
C ILE A 215 1.46 4.03 18.62
N ARG A 216 0.51 4.20 19.56
CA ARG A 216 0.76 4.89 20.83
C ARG A 216 1.84 4.21 21.67
N LYS A 217 1.86 2.88 21.69
CA LYS A 217 2.90 2.10 22.40
C LYS A 217 4.29 2.38 21.82
N ARG A 218 4.44 2.30 20.49
CA ARG A 218 5.71 2.57 19.81
C ARG A 218 6.21 4.00 20.03
N ALA A 219 5.33 4.99 19.91
CA ALA A 219 5.69 6.39 20.16
C ALA A 219 6.26 6.59 21.58
N ARG A 220 5.58 6.04 22.60
CA ARG A 220 6.07 6.09 23.99
C ARG A 220 7.39 5.34 24.19
N GLU A 221 7.58 4.21 23.53
CA GLU A 221 8.82 3.43 23.62
C GLU A 221 10.01 4.16 22.98
N MET A 222 9.80 4.89 21.90
CA MET A 222 10.83 5.75 21.29
C MET A 222 11.27 6.84 22.26
N VAL A 223 10.32 7.59 22.84
CA VAL A 223 10.59 8.63 23.84
C VAL A 223 11.26 8.09 25.12
N LYS A 224 11.02 6.82 25.48
CA LYS A 224 11.70 6.18 26.62
C LYS A 224 13.14 5.75 26.33
N LYS A 225 13.46 5.44 25.07
CA LYS A 225 14.78 4.94 24.66
C LYS A 225 15.81 6.05 24.47
N GLY A 226 15.35 7.27 24.16
CA GLY A 226 16.21 8.45 24.02
C GLY A 226 15.53 9.67 24.63
N SER A 227 16.31 10.49 25.34
CA SER A 227 15.80 11.67 26.06
C SER A 227 16.03 12.99 25.31
N ASP A 228 16.71 12.96 24.17
CA ASP A 228 17.02 14.15 23.38
C ASP A 228 15.81 14.65 22.56
N ALA A 229 15.93 15.89 22.08
CA ALA A 229 14.89 16.52 21.27
C ALA A 229 14.68 15.77 19.93
N ALA A 230 15.76 15.27 19.33
CA ALA A 230 15.71 14.49 18.09
C ALA A 230 14.85 13.23 18.23
N THR A 231 15.06 12.41 19.27
CA THR A 231 14.26 11.20 19.50
C THR A 231 12.78 11.52 19.74
N LYS A 232 12.48 12.66 20.38
CA LYS A 232 11.09 13.11 20.56
C LYS A 232 10.46 13.51 19.23
N ASN A 233 11.18 14.27 18.40
CA ASN A 233 10.72 14.67 17.08
C ASN A 233 10.51 13.46 16.16
N ASP A 234 11.40 12.46 16.21
CA ASP A 234 11.23 11.20 15.48
C ASP A 234 9.99 10.42 15.95
N ALA A 235 9.72 10.40 17.25
CA ALA A 235 8.52 9.77 17.80
C ALA A 235 7.23 10.47 17.36
N ILE A 236 7.22 11.81 17.37
CA ILE A 236 6.12 12.66 16.88
C ILE A 236 5.90 12.41 15.39
N SER A 237 6.95 12.47 14.57
CA SER A 237 6.89 12.22 13.12
C SER A 237 6.34 10.82 12.80
N MET A 238 6.81 9.79 13.52
CA MET A 238 6.31 8.42 13.38
C MET A 238 4.83 8.29 13.76
N GLU A 239 4.40 8.92 14.87
CA GLU A 239 3.00 8.91 15.30
C GLU A 239 2.11 9.63 14.27
N LEU A 240 2.52 10.82 13.82
CA LEU A 240 1.82 11.63 12.83
C LEU A 240 1.67 10.88 11.50
N SER A 241 2.76 10.37 10.93
CA SER A 241 2.73 9.59 9.68
C SER A 241 1.83 8.36 9.79
N SER A 242 1.86 7.67 10.94
CA SER A 242 1.01 6.51 11.19
C SER A 242 -0.48 6.89 11.30
N LEU A 243 -0.83 7.96 12.02
CA LEU A 243 -2.20 8.43 12.18
C LEU A 243 -2.78 8.95 10.87
N THR A 244 -2.00 9.69 10.08
CA THR A 244 -2.38 10.14 8.75
C THR A 244 -2.67 8.96 7.82
N THR A 245 -1.88 7.89 7.89
CA THR A 245 -2.15 6.66 7.14
C THR A 245 -3.45 5.99 7.57
N VAL A 246 -3.74 5.97 8.89
CA VAL A 246 -5.01 5.43 9.42
C VAL A 246 -6.21 6.25 8.94
N LEU A 247 -6.12 7.59 8.98
CA LEU A 247 -7.16 8.49 8.49
C LEU A 247 -7.43 8.29 6.99
N LYS A 248 -6.38 8.19 6.17
CA LYS A 248 -6.51 7.89 4.73
C LYS A 248 -7.23 6.55 4.49
N CYS A 249 -6.89 5.53 5.27
CA CYS A 249 -7.53 4.22 5.17
C CYS A 249 -9.02 4.28 5.56
N ILE A 250 -9.35 4.94 6.69
CA ILE A 250 -10.75 5.12 7.14
C ILE A 250 -11.56 5.82 6.05
N SER A 251 -11.03 6.93 5.51
CA SER A 251 -11.73 7.72 4.50
C SER A 251 -11.92 6.96 3.19
N LYS A 252 -10.87 6.30 2.70
CA LYS A 252 -10.93 5.54 1.45
C LYS A 252 -11.95 4.41 1.50
N PHE A 253 -12.04 3.70 2.62
CA PHE A 253 -12.93 2.55 2.77
C PHE A 253 -14.25 2.89 3.47
N LYS A 254 -14.56 4.18 3.64
CA LYS A 254 -15.83 4.69 4.18
C LYS A 254 -16.17 4.14 5.57
N LEU A 255 -15.17 4.01 6.43
CA LEU A 255 -15.30 3.40 7.76
C LEU A 255 -15.77 4.39 8.84
N GLU A 256 -15.99 5.67 8.52
CA GLU A 256 -16.30 6.75 9.46
C GLU A 256 -17.57 6.49 10.28
N SER A 257 -18.56 5.86 9.67
CA SER A 257 -19.83 5.51 10.34
C SER A 257 -19.63 4.51 11.49
N SER A 258 -18.64 3.62 11.36
CA SER A 258 -18.32 2.58 12.32
C SER A 258 -17.15 2.95 13.23
N PHE A 259 -16.32 3.90 12.78
CA PHE A 259 -15.13 4.37 13.48
C PHE A 259 -14.93 5.87 13.26
N SER A 260 -15.25 6.68 14.26
CA SER A 260 -15.14 8.14 14.16
C SER A 260 -13.69 8.60 13.94
N PRO A 261 -13.40 9.42 12.91
CA PRO A 261 -12.07 9.97 12.66
C PRO A 261 -11.70 11.15 13.58
N ALA A 262 -12.68 11.86 14.14
CA ALA A 262 -12.48 13.12 14.86
C ALA A 262 -11.43 13.05 16.00
N PRO A 263 -11.36 12.00 16.84
CA PRO A 263 -10.31 11.90 17.86
C PRO A 263 -8.90 11.77 17.27
N LEU A 264 -8.77 11.19 16.07
CA LEU A 264 -7.49 11.05 15.38
C LEU A 264 -7.07 12.38 14.76
N GLU A 265 -7.99 13.09 14.12
CA GLU A 265 -7.76 14.43 13.57
C GLU A 265 -7.29 15.41 14.67
N LEU A 266 -7.95 15.39 15.84
CA LEU A 266 -7.53 16.20 16.98
C LEU A 266 -6.10 15.87 17.43
N ARG A 267 -5.72 14.58 17.45
CA ARG A 267 -4.35 14.19 17.83
C ARG A 267 -3.33 14.59 16.77
N VAL A 268 -3.66 14.49 15.48
CA VAL A 268 -2.78 14.95 14.39
C VAL A 268 -2.51 16.45 14.54
N ASN A 269 -3.56 17.27 14.70
CA ASN A 269 -3.39 18.71 14.89
C ASN A 269 -2.55 19.05 16.13
N GLN A 270 -2.67 18.27 17.20
CA GLN A 270 -1.87 18.45 18.41
C GLN A 270 -0.39 18.11 18.17
N LEU A 271 -0.11 17.01 17.46
CA LEU A 271 1.25 16.60 17.10
C LEU A 271 1.93 17.59 16.15
N GLU A 272 1.19 18.14 15.19
CA GLU A 272 1.69 19.19 14.29
C GLU A 272 2.12 20.43 15.09
N LYS A 273 1.29 20.86 16.04
CA LYS A 273 1.62 21.99 16.92
C LYS A 273 2.84 21.71 17.82
N GLU A 274 2.93 20.50 18.40
CA GLU A 274 4.09 20.08 19.19
C GLU A 274 5.39 20.12 18.35
N MET A 275 5.32 19.76 17.07
CA MET A 275 6.46 19.79 16.15
C MET A 275 6.92 21.21 15.81
N GLU A 276 5.98 22.14 15.61
CA GLU A 276 6.26 23.57 15.37
C GLU A 276 6.89 24.24 16.60
N GLU A 277 6.37 23.93 17.80
CA GLU A 277 6.92 24.45 19.07
C GLU A 277 8.36 23.97 19.31
N ASN A 278 8.68 22.71 18.99
CA ASN A 278 10.04 22.16 19.14
C ASN A 278 11.04 22.78 18.16
N THR A 279 10.63 23.02 16.90
CA THR A 279 11.50 23.67 15.90
C THR A 279 11.78 25.14 16.26
N ASN A 280 10.79 25.84 16.81
CA ASN A 280 10.97 27.22 17.30
C ASN A 280 11.87 27.28 18.55
N ALA A 281 11.77 26.31 19.47
CA ALA A 281 12.63 26.23 20.64
C ALA A 281 14.11 25.93 20.26
N GLU A 282 14.36 25.04 19.30
CA GLU A 282 15.69 24.77 18.76
C GLU A 282 16.30 26.01 18.09
N SER A 283 15.51 26.77 17.33
CA SER A 283 15.97 28.02 16.71
C SER A 283 16.35 29.10 17.76
N SER A 284 15.63 29.12 18.89
CA SER A 284 15.86 30.08 19.98
C SER A 284 17.07 29.74 20.86
N LEU A 285 17.48 28.48 20.91
CA LEU A 285 18.66 28.01 21.67
C LEU A 285 20.00 28.26 20.95
N THR A 286 19.98 28.60 19.66
CA THR A 286 21.19 29.04 18.92
C THR A 286 21.55 30.51 19.15
N GLY A 287 20.80 31.21 20.02
CA GLY A 287 21.01 32.62 20.31
C GLY A 287 20.67 32.99 21.74
N LYS A 288 21.27 32.34 22.74
CA LYS A 288 21.55 32.91 24.08
C LYS A 288 22.26 31.90 24.98
N ASP A 289 23.57 32.11 25.15
CA ASP A 289 24.22 31.77 26.41
C ASP A 289 23.64 32.68 27.50
N ASN A 290 22.95 32.08 28.48
CA ASN A 290 23.08 32.33 29.93
C ASN A 290 21.81 31.91 30.71
N LEU A 291 21.98 30.82 31.47
CA LEU A 291 21.48 30.49 32.80
C LEU A 291 20.07 30.94 33.27
N SER A 292 19.18 29.99 33.56
CA SER A 292 18.73 29.67 34.93
C SER A 292 17.70 28.53 34.98
N ASN A 293 17.81 27.72 36.05
CA ASN A 293 16.97 26.58 36.38
C ASN A 293 15.49 26.95 36.54
N SER A 294 14.59 26.13 35.99
CA SER A 294 13.36 25.77 36.70
C SER A 294 12.90 24.37 36.30
N GLU A 295 12.74 23.52 37.30
CA GLU A 295 12.07 22.22 37.20
C GLU A 295 10.67 22.39 36.62
N ASN A 296 10.32 21.63 35.59
CA ASN A 296 8.92 21.50 35.18
C ASN A 296 8.52 20.04 35.03
N LYS A 297 7.49 19.69 35.81
CA LYS A 297 6.94 18.35 35.98
C LYS A 297 6.35 17.87 34.66
N GLY A 298 6.76 16.67 34.25
CA GLY A 298 6.20 16.00 33.08
C GLY A 298 4.70 15.74 33.22
N SER A 299 3.90 16.46 32.44
CA SER A 299 2.49 16.14 32.23
C SER A 299 2.38 15.22 31.02
N GLY A 300 2.45 13.91 31.27
CA GLY A 300 2.03 12.91 30.28
C GLY A 300 0.50 12.91 30.23
N VAL A 301 -0.09 13.59 29.25
CA VAL A 301 -1.55 13.60 29.08
C VAL A 301 -1.95 12.51 28.10
N ALA A 302 -2.71 11.54 28.60
CA ALA A 302 -3.25 10.42 27.84
C ALA A 302 -4.39 10.86 26.91
N LEU A 303 -4.50 10.22 25.73
CA LEU A 303 -5.74 10.27 24.94
C LEU A 303 -6.91 9.69 25.75
N PRO A 304 -8.13 10.25 25.63
CA PRO A 304 -9.31 9.72 26.29
C PRO A 304 -9.60 8.28 25.83
N ASP A 305 -10.03 7.46 26.81
CA ASP A 305 -10.27 6.03 26.67
C ASP A 305 -11.47 5.78 25.75
N ILE A 306 -11.26 5.04 24.66
CA ILE A 306 -12.31 4.73 23.67
C ILE A 306 -12.90 3.37 24.04
N ASP A 307 -13.59 3.29 25.17
CA ASP A 307 -14.44 2.15 25.50
C ASP A 307 -15.63 2.62 26.34
N GLN A 308 -16.68 3.15 25.71
CA GLN A 308 -18.07 2.91 26.14
C GLN A 308 -19.06 2.91 24.96
N PRO A 309 -20.02 1.97 24.92
CA PRO A 309 -21.11 1.94 23.94
C PRO A 309 -22.27 2.82 24.43
N HIS A 310 -22.75 3.74 23.58
CA HIS A 310 -23.96 4.50 23.89
C HIS A 310 -25.21 3.70 23.46
N LEU A 311 -25.80 3.02 24.44
CA LEU A 311 -27.21 2.63 24.41
C LEU A 311 -28.08 3.90 24.35
N VAL A 312 -28.87 3.97 23.28
CA VAL A 312 -30.26 4.43 23.16
C VAL A 312 -30.77 5.44 24.19
N ILE A 313 -31.25 6.60 23.72
CA ILE A 313 -32.56 7.19 24.07
C ILE A 313 -32.85 8.36 23.10
N ARG A 314 -33.96 8.28 22.36
CA ARG A 314 -34.86 9.45 22.22
C ARG A 314 -36.33 9.04 22.00
N LYS A 315 -37.03 9.08 23.14
CA LYS A 315 -38.42 9.52 23.41
C LYS A 315 -39.53 9.30 22.37
N LYS A 316 -40.48 8.45 22.80
CA LYS A 316 -41.94 8.62 22.85
C LYS A 316 -42.51 9.94 22.30
N HIS A 317 -43.48 9.81 21.40
CA HIS A 317 -44.70 10.62 21.43
C HIS A 317 -45.91 9.69 21.61
N ALA A 318 -46.81 10.11 22.49
CA ALA A 318 -48.03 9.42 22.88
C ALA A 318 -49.20 9.81 21.98
N LEU A 319 -50.15 8.87 21.86
CA LEU A 319 -51.61 8.98 21.64
C LEU A 319 -52.03 7.56 21.22
N SER A 320 -53.13 6.93 21.62
CA SER A 320 -54.08 7.02 22.72
C SER A 320 -54.99 5.81 22.52
N SER A 321 -55.66 5.39 23.58
CA SER A 321 -56.99 4.77 23.53
C SER A 321 -57.14 3.25 23.36
N ILE A 322 -57.65 2.69 24.47
CA ILE A 322 -58.83 1.82 24.57
C ILE A 322 -58.59 0.29 24.57
N GLU A 323 -58.74 -0.23 25.78
CA GLU A 323 -59.44 -1.46 26.21
C GLU A 323 -59.93 -2.41 25.11
N SER A 324 -59.63 -3.71 25.26
CA SER A 324 -60.56 -4.64 25.93
C SER A 324 -60.13 -6.10 25.75
N GLN A 325 -60.56 -6.90 26.70
CA GLN A 325 -60.34 -8.32 26.89
C GLN A 325 -60.91 -9.18 25.75
N ASN A 326 -60.28 -10.31 25.46
CA ASN A 326 -60.94 -11.63 25.39
C ASN A 326 -59.88 -12.74 25.26
N GLN A 327 -59.68 -13.53 26.32
CA GLN A 327 -60.23 -14.88 26.48
C GLN A 327 -59.82 -15.89 25.39
N GLY A 328 -58.86 -16.74 25.79
CA GLY A 328 -58.96 -18.20 25.73
C GLY A 328 -59.25 -18.88 24.38
N LYS A 329 -58.30 -19.72 23.95
CA LYS A 329 -58.57 -21.18 23.90
C LYS A 329 -57.29 -21.99 23.72
N ARG A 330 -57.13 -22.86 24.72
CA ARG A 330 -56.34 -24.08 24.81
C ARG A 330 -56.68 -25.02 23.65
N LEU A 331 -55.69 -25.62 23.00
CA LEU A 331 -55.75 -26.99 22.48
C LEU A 331 -54.33 -27.58 22.49
N LYS A 332 -54.25 -28.76 23.11
CA LYS A 332 -53.07 -29.55 23.44
C LYS A 332 -53.42 -30.97 23.00
N VAL A 333 -52.70 -31.55 22.04
CA VAL A 333 -52.62 -33.00 21.72
C VAL A 333 -51.31 -33.14 20.92
N ASP A 334 -50.17 -33.52 21.52
CA ASP A 334 -49.72 -34.90 21.82
C ASP A 334 -49.82 -35.80 20.57
N GLY A 335 -48.77 -36.15 19.84
CA GLY A 335 -47.61 -36.91 20.25
C GLY A 335 -47.45 -38.06 19.23
N SER A 336 -46.22 -38.40 18.85
CA SER A 336 -45.76 -39.79 18.62
C SER A 336 -44.56 -39.83 17.67
N HIS A 337 -43.54 -40.51 18.17
CA HIS A 337 -42.37 -41.04 17.48
C HIS A 337 -42.70 -41.86 16.24
N ARG A 338 -41.82 -41.81 15.23
CA ARG A 338 -41.17 -43.03 14.69
C ARG A 338 -39.97 -42.71 13.80
N SER A 339 -38.91 -43.47 14.03
CA SER A 339 -37.67 -43.57 13.29
C SER A 339 -37.80 -44.44 12.02
N ILE A 340 -36.72 -44.43 11.21
CA ILE A 340 -36.35 -45.34 10.10
C ILE A 340 -37.03 -44.92 8.78
N SER A 341 -36.35 -44.64 7.67
CA SER A 341 -35.15 -45.29 7.11
C SER A 341 -34.27 -44.36 6.27
#